data_AF-A0A9P0VN55-F1
#
_entry.id   AF-A0A9P0VN55-F1
#
_cell.length_a   1.000
_cell.length_b   1.000
_cell.length_c   1.000
_cell.angle_alpha   90.00
_cell.angle_beta   90.00
_cell.angle_gamma   90.00
#
_symmetry.space_group_name_H-M   'P 1'
#
loop_
_entity.id
_entity.type
_entity.pdbx_description
1 polymer ?
#
loop_
_entity_poly.entity_id
_entity_poly.type
_entity_poly.pdbx_seq_one_letter_code
_entity_poly.pdbx_strand_id
1 'polypeptide(L)'
;MEVNSGVGGGNDVELLSKTLQVEHKLFYFDLKENPRGRYLKISEKTSATRSTIIVPSNGISWFLDLFNYYANSGDQELISKELQLDSKVFYFDIGENRRGRFLKVSEASASRNRSTIIIPAGSAHDEGWSAFKNILAEINEASRLYTLSNEQNSEVSADRLGLTDDVGAGFISSHTTQLTPTADSKVDHSIDLPTPEDVNNLGISKVIRVDQKRFFFDLGNNNRGHYLRISEVTGPDRSSIILPLSGMKQFYEMVGHFVEISKDRIEGTTGPNAASSDSTLA
;
A
#
# COMPACT_ATOMS: atom_id res chain seq x y z
N MET A 1 2.98 -13.59 -43.40
CA MET A 1 3.60 -14.58 -42.50
C MET A 1 3.19 -14.22 -41.09
N GLU A 2 2.72 -15.22 -40.37
CA GLU A 2 1.76 -15.15 -39.27
C GLU A 2 2.28 -14.43 -38.02
N VAL A 3 1.40 -13.60 -37.45
CA VAL A 3 1.54 -13.06 -36.09
C VAL A 3 1.10 -14.17 -35.14
N ASN A 4 2.07 -14.87 -34.55
CA ASN A 4 1.79 -15.86 -33.52
C ASN A 4 1.78 -15.19 -32.14
N SER A 5 0.63 -14.64 -31.75
CA SER A 5 0.36 -14.17 -30.38
C SER A 5 0.02 -15.36 -29.48
N GLY A 6 1.07 -16.00 -28.97
CA GLY A 6 0.98 -17.13 -28.05
C GLY A 6 0.66 -16.72 -26.60
N VAL A 7 -0.58 -17.04 -26.20
CA VAL A 7 -1.01 -17.71 -24.96
C VAL A 7 -0.66 -17.12 -23.58
N GLY A 8 -1.74 -16.81 -22.83
CA GLY A 8 -1.80 -16.73 -21.36
C GLY A 8 -2.90 -15.75 -20.94
N GLY A 9 -4.11 -16.13 -20.51
CA GLY A 9 -4.46 -17.23 -19.61
C GLY A 9 -4.80 -16.63 -18.25
N GLY A 10 -6.00 -16.04 -18.12
CA GLY A 10 -6.50 -15.36 -16.92
C GLY A 10 -7.45 -14.22 -17.30
N ASN A 11 -8.50 -13.97 -16.51
CA ASN A 11 -9.52 -12.94 -16.73
C ASN A 11 -8.98 -11.51 -16.54
N ASP A 12 -7.78 -11.24 -17.03
CA ASP A 12 -7.03 -10.03 -16.76
C ASP A 12 -7.35 -9.00 -17.86
N VAL A 13 -8.04 -7.94 -17.46
CA VAL A 13 -8.38 -6.81 -18.33
C VAL A 13 -7.17 -5.88 -18.40
N GLU A 14 -6.74 -5.53 -19.61
CA GLU A 14 -5.69 -4.54 -19.81
C GLU A 14 -6.28 -3.13 -19.81
N LEU A 15 -5.81 -2.30 -18.88
CA LEU A 15 -6.31 -0.93 -18.68
C LEU A 15 -5.45 0.12 -19.40
N LEU A 16 -4.15 -0.12 -19.47
CA LEU A 16 -3.18 0.76 -20.12
C LEU A 16 -1.93 -0.05 -20.46
N SER A 17 -1.40 0.13 -21.67
CA SER A 17 -0.09 -0.39 -22.05
C SER A 17 0.79 0.73 -22.58
N LYS A 18 2.05 0.76 -22.13
CA LYS A 18 3.09 1.69 -22.59
C LYS A 18 4.37 0.92 -22.87
N THR A 19 5.18 1.48 -23.76
CA THR A 19 6.49 0.92 -24.09
C THR A 19 7.58 1.98 -23.92
N LEU A 20 8.76 1.52 -23.55
CA LEU A 20 9.94 2.38 -23.45
C LEU A 20 11.15 1.64 -23.99
N GLN A 21 11.82 2.22 -24.97
CA GLN A 21 13.11 1.72 -25.43
C GLN A 21 14.23 2.50 -24.73
N VAL A 22 15.14 1.77 -24.08
CA VAL A 22 16.37 2.33 -23.51
C VAL A 22 17.54 1.49 -23.99
N GLU A 23 18.45 2.11 -24.75
CA GLU A 23 19.48 1.40 -25.50
C GLU A 23 18.88 0.27 -26.39
N HIS A 24 19.45 -0.93 -26.27
CA HIS A 24 19.00 -2.18 -26.89
C HIS A 24 17.91 -2.93 -26.10
N LYS A 25 17.37 -2.36 -25.02
CA LYS A 25 16.33 -2.99 -24.19
C LYS A 25 14.98 -2.35 -24.48
N LEU A 26 13.94 -3.17 -24.52
CA LEU A 26 12.56 -2.72 -24.67
C LEU A 26 11.76 -3.11 -23.44
N PHE A 27 11.19 -2.12 -22.77
CA PHE A 27 10.33 -2.30 -21.62
C PHE A 27 8.86 -2.18 -22.02
N TYR A 28 8.03 -3.06 -21.48
CA TYR A 28 6.58 -3.03 -21.60
C TYR A 28 6.00 -2.82 -20.21
N PHE A 29 5.06 -1.88 -20.11
CA PHE A 29 4.36 -1.52 -18.89
C PHE A 29 2.88 -1.76 -19.13
N ASP A 30 2.35 -2.84 -18.56
CA ASP A 30 0.96 -3.21 -18.74
C ASP A 30 0.24 -3.09 -17.40
N LEU A 31 -0.57 -2.04 -17.23
CA LEU A 31 -1.49 -1.90 -16.11
C LEU A 31 -2.71 -2.79 -16.38
N LYS A 32 -2.94 -3.77 -15.50
CA LYS A 32 -3.99 -4.78 -15.65
C LYS A 32 -4.86 -4.87 -14.41
N GLU A 33 -6.07 -5.36 -14.60
CA GLU A 33 -7.04 -5.63 -13.55
C GLU A 33 -7.50 -7.07 -13.61
N ASN A 34 -7.57 -7.73 -12.47
CA ASN A 34 -8.20 -9.03 -12.33
C ASN A 34 -9.04 -9.07 -11.04
N PRO A 35 -9.77 -10.15 -10.76
CA PRO A 35 -10.62 -10.22 -9.55
C PRO A 35 -9.88 -10.04 -8.22
N ARG A 36 -8.54 -10.13 -8.20
CA ARG A 36 -7.72 -9.88 -6.99
C ARG A 36 -7.28 -8.42 -6.86
N GLY A 37 -7.59 -7.58 -7.84
CA GLY A 37 -7.24 -6.18 -7.89
C GLY A 37 -6.35 -5.83 -9.09
N ARG A 38 -5.88 -4.58 -9.07
CA ARG A 38 -5.05 -4.01 -10.13
C ARG A 38 -3.57 -4.18 -9.85
N TYR A 39 -2.80 -4.36 -10.91
CA TYR A 39 -1.35 -4.51 -10.83
C TYR A 39 -0.69 -3.99 -12.10
N LEU A 40 0.55 -3.53 -11.96
CA LEU A 40 1.41 -3.14 -13.07
C LEU A 40 2.39 -4.27 -13.36
N LYS A 41 2.33 -4.80 -14.58
CA LYS A 41 3.30 -5.76 -15.10
C LYS A 41 4.38 -5.01 -15.87
N ILE A 42 5.63 -5.13 -15.44
CA ILE A 42 6.77 -4.52 -16.13
C ILE A 42 7.62 -5.63 -16.72
N SER A 43 7.66 -5.73 -18.04
CA SER A 43 8.50 -6.70 -18.76
C SER A 43 9.72 -6.01 -19.35
N GLU A 44 10.91 -6.51 -19.08
CA GLU A 44 12.11 -6.21 -19.85
C GLU A 44 12.27 -7.25 -20.95
N LYS A 45 12.41 -6.80 -22.20
CA LYS A 45 12.75 -7.64 -23.35
C LYS A 45 14.11 -7.21 -23.90
N THR A 46 15.02 -8.18 -23.98
CA THR A 46 16.29 -8.07 -24.69
C THR A 46 16.26 -8.99 -25.91
N SER A 47 17.33 -9.00 -26.71
CA SER A 47 17.46 -9.95 -27.83
C SER A 47 17.51 -11.41 -27.36
N ALA A 48 17.94 -11.67 -26.13
CA ALA A 48 18.18 -13.03 -25.62
C ALA A 48 17.11 -13.50 -24.62
N THR A 49 16.59 -12.59 -23.80
CA THR A 49 15.74 -12.96 -22.66
C THR A 49 14.59 -11.97 -22.48
N ARG A 50 13.52 -12.45 -21.85
CA ARG A 50 12.44 -11.61 -21.33
C ARG A 50 12.31 -11.89 -19.83
N SER A 51 12.40 -10.86 -19.02
CA SER A 51 12.14 -10.91 -17.58
C SER A 51 10.97 -10.01 -17.24
N THR A 52 10.28 -10.27 -16.13
CA THR A 52 9.07 -9.55 -15.78
C THR A 52 8.90 -9.46 -14.28
N ILE A 53 8.61 -8.27 -13.78
CA ILE A 53 8.19 -8.05 -12.40
C ILE A 53 6.72 -7.62 -12.35
N ILE A 54 6.05 -7.92 -11.24
CA ILE A 54 4.64 -7.61 -10.99
C ILE A 54 4.53 -6.71 -9.75
N VAL A 55 4.17 -5.45 -9.98
CA VAL A 55 4.03 -4.43 -8.95
C VAL A 55 2.54 -4.26 -8.61
N PRO A 56 2.10 -4.48 -7.36
CA PRO A 56 0.75 -4.13 -6.92
C PRO A 56 0.42 -2.65 -7.20
N SER A 57 -0.84 -2.31 -7.53
CA SER A 57 -1.18 -0.93 -7.93
C SER A 57 -0.90 0.11 -6.84
N ASN A 58 -1.11 -0.23 -5.57
CA ASN A 58 -0.79 0.60 -4.41
C ASN A 58 0.73 0.87 -4.24
N GLY A 59 1.59 0.08 -4.89
CA GLY A 59 3.04 0.23 -4.88
C GLY A 59 3.61 1.08 -6.01
N ILE A 60 2.80 1.48 -7.01
CA ILE A 60 3.28 2.23 -8.18
C ILE A 60 3.84 3.60 -7.77
N SER A 61 3.20 4.30 -6.83
CA SER A 61 3.68 5.57 -6.30
C SER A 61 5.04 5.44 -5.60
N TRP A 62 5.26 4.36 -4.86
CA TRP A 62 6.54 4.10 -4.18
C TRP A 62 7.66 3.80 -5.18
N PHE A 63 7.34 3.08 -6.26
CA PHE A 63 8.25 2.90 -7.39
C PHE A 63 8.61 4.25 -8.03
N LEU A 64 7.62 5.11 -8.25
CA LEU A 64 7.83 6.45 -8.80
C LEU A 64 8.77 7.28 -7.91
N ASP A 65 8.56 7.28 -6.59
CA ASP A 65 9.41 8.00 -5.64
C ASP A 65 10.85 7.49 -5.65
N LEU A 66 11.04 6.17 -5.72
CA LEU A 66 12.38 5.56 -5.82
C LEU A 66 13.06 5.93 -7.14
N PHE A 67 12.35 5.87 -8.27
CA PHE A 67 12.90 6.31 -9.54
C PHE A 67 13.18 7.82 -9.57
N ASN A 68 12.40 8.64 -8.85
CA ASN A 68 12.68 10.05 -8.67
C ASN A 68 13.95 10.29 -7.84
N TYR A 69 14.16 9.51 -6.78
CA TYR A 69 15.41 9.50 -6.02
C TYR A 69 16.62 9.16 -6.90
N TYR A 70 16.53 8.09 -7.71
CA TYR A 70 17.65 7.67 -8.57
C TYR A 70 17.89 8.61 -9.76
N ALA A 71 16.84 9.18 -10.35
CA ALA A 71 16.98 10.06 -11.52
C ALA A 71 17.47 11.47 -11.16
N ASN A 72 17.29 11.92 -9.92
CA ASN A 72 17.63 13.29 -9.51
C ASN A 72 18.85 13.36 -8.57
N SER A 73 19.59 12.27 -8.40
CA SER A 73 20.71 12.21 -7.45
C SER A 73 21.93 13.03 -7.83
N GLY A 74 22.05 13.47 -9.09
CA GLY A 74 23.23 14.21 -9.57
C GLY A 74 24.52 13.45 -9.29
N ASP A 75 25.49 14.13 -8.66
CA ASP A 75 26.79 13.55 -8.26
C ASP A 75 26.77 12.86 -6.89
N GLN A 76 25.60 12.74 -6.25
CA GLN A 76 25.49 12.09 -4.95
C GLN A 76 25.62 10.56 -5.08
N GLU A 77 26.31 9.95 -4.13
CA GLU A 77 26.44 8.50 -4.05
C GLU A 77 25.06 7.85 -3.88
N LEU A 78 24.68 7.04 -4.85
CA LEU A 78 23.40 6.33 -4.86
C LEU A 78 23.49 5.09 -3.99
N ILE A 79 22.51 4.93 -3.10
CA ILE A 79 22.42 3.78 -2.21
C ILE A 79 21.31 2.83 -2.64
N SER A 80 21.55 1.53 -2.50
CA SER A 80 20.55 0.50 -2.77
C SER A 80 19.40 0.59 -1.78
N LYS A 81 18.18 0.29 -2.24
CA LYS A 81 16.94 0.39 -1.46
C LYS A 81 16.14 -0.90 -1.50
N GLU A 82 15.33 -1.09 -0.48
CA GLU A 82 14.37 -2.18 -0.39
C GLU A 82 12.96 -1.60 -0.23
N LEU A 83 11.99 -2.24 -0.88
CA LEU A 83 10.59 -1.90 -0.79
C LEU A 83 9.76 -3.16 -0.59
N GLN A 84 9.17 -3.29 0.60
CA GLN A 84 8.25 -4.38 0.91
C GLN A 84 6.82 -3.96 0.58
N LEU A 85 6.14 -4.78 -0.22
CA LEU A 85 4.74 -4.61 -0.62
C LEU A 85 4.01 -5.95 -0.46
N ASP A 86 3.06 -6.01 0.46
CA ASP A 86 2.33 -7.22 0.83
C ASP A 86 3.26 -8.41 1.11
N SER A 87 3.20 -9.45 0.28
CA SER A 87 4.03 -10.66 0.34
C SER A 87 5.27 -10.61 -0.57
N LYS A 88 5.54 -9.45 -1.18
CA LYS A 88 6.65 -9.22 -2.09
C LYS A 88 7.67 -8.27 -1.48
N VAL A 89 8.92 -8.49 -1.82
CA VAL A 89 10.02 -7.58 -1.52
C VAL A 89 10.72 -7.22 -2.81
N PHE A 90 10.90 -5.93 -3.05
CA PHE A 90 11.61 -5.38 -4.19
C PHE A 90 12.95 -4.81 -3.77
N TYR A 91 14.01 -5.25 -4.43
CA TYR A 91 15.37 -4.76 -4.23
C TYR A 91 15.77 -3.88 -5.40
N PHE A 92 16.28 -2.69 -5.09
CA PHE A 92 16.74 -1.68 -6.03
C PHE A 92 18.24 -1.52 -5.85
N ASP A 93 19.01 -2.24 -6.66
CA ASP A 93 20.46 -2.29 -6.56
C ASP A 93 21.10 -1.45 -7.66
N ILE A 94 22.05 -0.61 -7.30
CA ILE A 94 22.82 0.20 -8.26
C ILE A 94 24.02 -0.60 -8.73
N GLY A 95 24.21 -0.64 -10.04
CA GLY A 95 25.36 -1.26 -10.65
C GLY A 95 25.99 -0.34 -11.68
N GLU A 96 27.27 -0.55 -11.92
CA GLU A 96 28.02 0.12 -12.97
C GLU A 96 28.86 -0.92 -13.71
N ASN A 97 28.88 -0.81 -15.03
CA ASN A 97 29.74 -1.63 -15.87
C ASN A 97 30.32 -0.77 -17.00
N ARG A 98 31.10 -1.38 -17.90
CA ARG A 98 31.73 -0.66 -19.03
C ARG A 98 30.75 0.08 -19.95
N ARG A 99 29.46 -0.24 -19.89
CA ARG A 99 28.40 0.40 -20.68
C ARG A 99 27.73 1.56 -19.93
N GLY A 100 28.05 1.76 -18.66
CA GLY A 100 27.49 2.79 -17.80
C GLY A 100 26.78 2.23 -16.57
N ARG A 101 26.11 3.13 -15.85
CA ARG A 101 25.31 2.82 -14.67
C ARG A 101 23.98 2.17 -15.07
N PHE A 102 23.45 1.35 -14.18
CA PHE A 102 22.15 0.72 -14.33
C PHE A 102 21.51 0.48 -12.96
N LEU A 103 20.18 0.46 -12.95
CA LEU A 103 19.37 0.12 -11.80
C LEU A 103 18.83 -1.30 -12.00
N LYS A 104 19.17 -2.20 -11.09
CA LYS A 104 18.67 -3.57 -11.08
C LYS A 104 17.51 -3.64 -10.10
N VAL A 105 16.32 -3.95 -10.62
CA VAL A 105 15.10 -4.09 -9.81
C VAL A 105 14.72 -5.55 -9.75
N SER A 106 14.79 -6.14 -8.56
CA SER A 106 14.48 -7.55 -8.32
C SER A 106 13.19 -7.72 -7.53
N GLU A 107 12.26 -8.53 -8.01
CA GLU A 107 11.09 -8.98 -7.27
C GLU A 107 11.38 -10.32 -6.60
N ALA A 108 11.24 -10.40 -5.28
CA ALA A 108 11.22 -11.63 -4.51
C ALA A 108 9.84 -11.84 -3.88
N SER A 109 9.34 -13.08 -3.89
CA SER A 109 8.12 -13.44 -3.18
C SER A 109 8.20 -14.87 -2.69
N ALA A 110 7.49 -15.21 -1.59
CA ALA A 110 7.52 -16.56 -1.03
C ALA A 110 7.05 -17.65 -2.01
N SER A 111 6.26 -17.27 -3.02
CA SER A 111 5.62 -18.21 -3.96
C SER A 111 6.20 -18.21 -5.38
N ARG A 112 7.15 -17.32 -5.70
CA ARG A 112 7.76 -17.25 -7.04
C ARG A 112 9.26 -17.07 -6.97
N ASN A 113 9.94 -17.67 -7.96
CA ASN A 113 11.35 -17.42 -8.19
C ASN A 113 11.61 -15.92 -8.38
N ARG A 114 12.74 -15.47 -7.86
CA ARG A 114 13.18 -14.08 -7.98
C ARG A 114 13.24 -13.69 -9.45
N SER A 115 12.50 -12.65 -9.81
CA SER A 115 12.57 -12.07 -11.15
C SER A 115 13.33 -10.75 -11.08
N THR A 116 13.97 -10.34 -12.17
CA THR A 116 14.80 -9.14 -12.18
C THR A 116 14.74 -8.46 -13.53
N ILE A 117 14.56 -7.14 -13.50
CA ILE A 117 14.75 -6.27 -14.64
C ILE A 117 15.95 -5.34 -14.41
N ILE A 118 16.60 -4.92 -15.47
CA ILE A 118 17.80 -4.06 -15.46
C ILE A 118 17.54 -2.84 -16.33
N ILE A 119 17.39 -1.68 -15.71
CA ILE A 119 17.12 -0.40 -16.36
C ILE A 119 18.44 0.36 -16.50
N PRO A 120 18.99 0.53 -17.72
CA PRO A 120 20.18 1.35 -17.93
C PRO A 120 19.89 2.80 -17.59
N ALA A 121 20.89 3.50 -17.06
CA ALA A 121 20.81 4.95 -16.87
C ALA A 121 20.65 5.69 -18.21
N GLY A 122 21.03 5.07 -19.33
CA GLY A 122 20.99 5.68 -20.66
C GLY A 122 22.32 6.34 -21.04
N SER A 123 22.42 6.80 -22.29
CA SER A 123 23.65 7.35 -22.86
C SER A 123 24.03 8.74 -22.34
N ALA A 124 23.12 9.46 -21.68
CA ALA A 124 23.35 10.79 -21.12
C ALA A 124 22.59 10.96 -19.80
N HIS A 125 23.26 11.48 -18.76
CA HIS A 125 22.68 11.99 -17.49
C HIS A 125 21.39 11.30 -16.99
N ASP A 126 21.42 9.98 -16.81
CA ASP A 126 20.30 9.20 -16.26
C ASP A 126 18.95 9.33 -17.04
N GLU A 127 19.02 9.63 -18.34
CA GLU A 127 17.87 9.75 -19.25
C GLU A 127 16.97 8.50 -19.21
N GLY A 128 17.55 7.31 -19.18
CA GLY A 128 16.83 6.04 -19.10
C GLY A 128 16.00 5.92 -17.82
N TRP A 129 16.56 6.34 -16.68
CA TRP A 129 15.83 6.35 -15.40
C TRP A 129 14.76 7.44 -15.38
N SER A 130 15.05 8.62 -15.93
CA SER A 130 14.09 9.71 -16.07
C SER A 130 12.91 9.34 -16.96
N ALA A 131 13.16 8.70 -18.10
CA ALA A 131 12.12 8.23 -19.00
C ALA A 131 11.26 7.13 -18.34
N PHE A 132 11.89 6.20 -17.62
CA PHE A 132 11.18 5.17 -16.86
C PHE A 132 10.28 5.79 -15.78
N LYS A 133 10.80 6.77 -15.03
CA LYS A 133 10.07 7.57 -14.04
C LYS A 133 8.84 8.25 -14.65
N ASN A 134 8.99 8.90 -15.81
CA ASN A 134 7.89 9.62 -16.46
C ASN A 134 6.75 8.67 -16.86
N ILE A 135 7.10 7.49 -17.41
CA ILE A 135 6.09 6.46 -17.73
C ILE A 135 5.38 5.97 -16.46
N LEU A 136 6.11 5.75 -15.36
CA LEU A 136 5.51 5.39 -14.08
C LEU A 136 4.56 6.48 -13.55
N ALA A 137 4.91 7.76 -13.73
CA ALA A 137 4.05 8.88 -13.33
C ALA A 137 2.73 8.88 -14.10
N GLU A 138 2.79 8.73 -15.42
CA GLU A 138 1.59 8.64 -16.27
C GLU A 138 0.71 7.44 -15.89
N ILE A 139 1.32 6.29 -15.60
CA ILE A 139 0.59 5.10 -15.15
C ILE A 139 -0.01 5.30 -13.76
N ASN A 140 0.70 5.96 -12.85
CA ASN A 140 0.22 6.26 -11.49
C ASN A 140 -1.04 7.13 -11.56
N GLU A 141 -1.03 8.19 -12.37
CA GLU A 141 -2.19 9.05 -12.59
C GLU A 141 -3.36 8.28 -13.22
N ALA A 142 -3.10 7.50 -14.26
CA ALA A 142 -4.12 6.66 -14.89
C ALA A 142 -4.73 5.65 -13.88
N SER A 143 -3.89 5.04 -13.04
CA SER A 143 -4.34 4.11 -12.02
C SER A 143 -5.26 4.77 -10.98
N ARG A 144 -5.05 6.05 -10.64
CA ARG A 144 -5.94 6.80 -9.75
C ARG A 144 -7.29 7.07 -10.38
N LEU A 145 -7.32 7.41 -11.67
CA LEU A 145 -8.57 7.72 -12.39
C LEU A 145 -9.52 6.52 -12.46
N TYR A 146 -9.00 5.32 -12.70
CA TYR A 146 -9.81 4.10 -12.69
C TYR A 146 -10.38 3.75 -11.30
N THR A 147 -9.78 4.24 -10.20
CA THR A 147 -10.38 4.11 -8.87
C THR A 147 -11.68 4.94 -8.77
N LEU A 148 -11.69 6.13 -9.38
CA LEU A 148 -12.83 7.06 -9.34
C LEU A 148 -13.96 6.65 -10.29
N SER A 149 -13.65 6.02 -11.43
CA SER A 149 -14.67 5.61 -12.42
C SER A 149 -15.54 4.46 -11.92
N ASN A 150 -14.98 3.54 -11.12
CA ASN A 150 -15.74 2.42 -10.55
C ASN A 150 -16.70 2.85 -9.44
N GLU A 151 -16.43 3.95 -8.73
CA GLU A 151 -17.37 4.49 -7.73
C GLU A 151 -18.62 5.08 -8.39
N GLN A 152 -18.50 5.75 -9.53
CA GLN A 152 -19.65 6.28 -10.29
C GLN A 152 -20.48 5.19 -10.99
N ASN A 153 -19.86 4.11 -11.47
CA ASN A 153 -20.60 2.99 -12.10
C ASN A 153 -21.34 2.10 -11.09
N SER A 154 -20.96 2.16 -9.81
CA SER A 154 -21.62 1.40 -8.74
C SER A 154 -22.96 2.03 -8.32
N GLU A 155 -23.14 3.35 -8.49
CA GLU A 155 -24.40 4.04 -8.16
C GLU A 155 -25.51 3.80 -9.21
N VAL A 156 -25.17 3.63 -10.50
CA VAL A 156 -26.18 3.42 -11.56
C VAL A 156 -26.74 1.97 -11.56
N SER A 157 -26.05 1.05 -10.89
CA SER A 157 -26.42 -0.36 -10.82
C SER A 157 -27.40 -0.67 -9.69
N ALA A 158 -27.49 0.18 -8.67
CA ALA A 158 -28.36 -0.03 -7.50
C ALA A 158 -29.83 0.35 -7.77
N ASP A 159 -30.09 1.17 -8.79
CA ASP A 159 -31.40 1.79 -9.02
C ASP A 159 -32.36 0.95 -9.91
N ARG A 160 -32.00 -0.31 -10.25
CA ARG A 160 -32.80 -1.16 -11.15
C ARG A 160 -33.43 -2.41 -10.54
N LEU A 161 -33.36 -2.62 -9.23
CA LEU A 161 -34.00 -3.78 -8.58
C LEU A 161 -34.93 -3.33 -7.45
N GLY A 162 -36.05 -2.73 -7.86
CA GLY A 162 -37.22 -2.56 -7.02
C GLY A 162 -38.18 -3.75 -7.12
N LEU A 163 -38.72 -4.10 -5.96
CA LEU A 163 -40.02 -4.75 -5.69
C LEU A 163 -40.08 -6.29 -5.70
N THR A 164 -40.35 -6.90 -4.54
CA THR A 164 -41.71 -7.35 -4.13
C THR A 164 -41.75 -7.85 -2.66
N ASP A 165 -42.68 -7.25 -1.90
CA ASP A 165 -43.54 -7.69 -0.78
C ASP A 165 -43.12 -8.70 0.33
N ASP A 166 -43.33 -8.25 1.58
CA ASP A 166 -43.95 -8.87 2.79
C ASP A 166 -44.08 -10.41 2.89
N VAL A 167 -43.96 -11.08 4.06
CA VAL A 167 -44.70 -10.90 5.33
C VAL A 167 -43.93 -11.58 6.49
N GLY A 168 -44.12 -11.08 7.72
CA GLY A 168 -43.42 -11.53 8.93
C GLY A 168 -43.99 -12.74 9.69
N ALA A 169 -43.25 -13.15 10.74
CA ALA A 169 -43.63 -13.87 11.96
C ALA A 169 -42.28 -14.24 12.64
N GLY A 170 -41.91 -13.73 13.82
CA GLY A 170 -42.55 -13.97 15.11
C GLY A 170 -42.08 -15.31 15.67
N PHE A 171 -41.17 -15.32 16.67
CA PHE A 171 -41.19 -16.18 17.88
C PHE A 171 -39.98 -15.90 18.78
N ILE A 172 -40.27 -15.82 20.08
CA ILE A 172 -39.42 -15.49 21.23
C ILE A 172 -39.31 -16.76 22.11
N SER A 173 -38.22 -16.89 22.88
CA SER A 173 -38.02 -17.60 24.18
C SER A 173 -36.84 -18.58 24.17
N SER A 174 -36.04 -18.79 25.22
CA SER A 174 -35.77 -18.14 26.52
C SER A 174 -34.88 -19.12 27.33
N HIS A 175 -33.82 -18.62 28.01
CA HIS A 175 -33.24 -18.99 29.34
C HIS A 175 -33.11 -20.48 29.79
N THR A 176 -32.26 -20.96 30.72
CA THR A 176 -31.03 -20.63 31.47
C THR A 176 -30.92 -21.71 32.57
N THR A 177 -29.76 -22.36 32.81
CA THR A 177 -29.26 -22.88 34.13
C THR A 177 -27.91 -23.62 33.92
N GLN A 178 -26.95 -23.80 34.83
CA GLN A 178 -26.30 -23.00 35.89
C GLN A 178 -25.15 -23.88 36.46
N LEU A 179 -23.95 -23.30 36.60
CA LEU A 179 -22.83 -23.57 37.55
C LEU A 179 -21.92 -24.83 37.53
N THR A 180 -20.67 -24.51 37.90
CA THR A 180 -19.33 -25.16 38.01
C THR A 180 -19.13 -25.92 39.36
N PRO A 181 -17.92 -26.30 39.89
CA PRO A 181 -16.50 -26.15 39.46
C PRO A 181 -15.53 -27.35 39.77
N THR A 182 -14.24 -27.25 39.39
CA THR A 182 -13.03 -27.43 40.26
C THR A 182 -11.69 -27.31 39.49
N ALA A 183 -10.79 -26.42 39.97
CA ALA A 183 -9.32 -26.53 40.24
C ALA A 183 -8.35 -27.23 39.25
N ASP A 184 -7.06 -26.92 39.11
CA ASP A 184 -6.11 -25.84 39.46
C ASP A 184 -4.72 -26.37 39.01
N SER A 185 -3.87 -25.61 38.31
CA SER A 185 -2.40 -25.81 38.30
C SER A 185 -1.65 -24.77 37.44
N LYS A 186 -0.94 -23.88 38.15
CA LYS A 186 0.16 -22.99 37.70
C LYS A 186 1.49 -23.75 37.56
N VAL A 187 2.38 -23.28 36.66
CA VAL A 187 3.84 -22.93 36.78
C VAL A 187 4.26 -22.52 35.35
N ASP A 188 4.57 -21.28 34.94
CA ASP A 188 5.52 -20.21 35.32
C ASP A 188 7.00 -20.46 34.97
N HIS A 189 7.45 -19.95 33.82
CA HIS A 189 8.87 -19.70 33.46
C HIS A 189 9.00 -18.44 32.60
N SER A 190 9.10 -17.31 33.30
CA SER A 190 10.07 -16.21 33.14
C SER A 190 10.57 -15.81 31.75
N ILE A 191 10.19 -14.57 31.42
CA ILE A 191 10.59 -13.64 30.38
C ILE A 191 12.06 -13.21 30.55
N ASP A 192 12.81 -13.10 29.45
CA ASP A 192 13.99 -12.21 29.37
C ASP A 192 13.71 -11.15 28.29
N LEU A 193 13.57 -9.91 28.74
CA LEU A 193 13.20 -8.72 27.99
C LEU A 193 14.41 -7.79 28.00
N PRO A 194 14.92 -7.31 26.84
CA PRO A 194 15.86 -6.21 26.86
C PRO A 194 15.14 -4.92 27.32
N THR A 195 15.72 -4.32 28.36
CA THR A 195 15.25 -3.15 29.12
C THR A 195 15.03 -1.89 28.27
N PRO A 196 14.00 -1.07 28.57
CA PRO A 196 13.77 0.21 27.93
C PRO A 196 14.58 1.33 28.61
N GLU A 197 15.91 1.26 28.56
CA GLU A 197 16.77 2.32 29.08
C GLU A 197 17.79 2.76 28.04
N ASP A 198 17.28 3.33 26.94
CA ASP A 198 18.02 4.24 26.05
C ASP A 198 17.08 5.34 25.52
N VAL A 199 16.12 5.77 26.35
CA VAL A 199 15.19 6.87 26.02
C VAL A 199 15.71 8.17 26.63
N ASN A 200 16.64 8.78 25.91
CA ASN A 200 16.91 10.21 25.93
C ASN A 200 17.17 10.58 24.45
N ASN A 201 16.49 11.51 23.79
CA ASN A 201 15.73 12.65 24.25
C ASN A 201 14.95 13.25 23.05
N LEU A 202 13.64 13.04 23.01
CA LEU A 202 12.65 14.02 22.54
C LEU A 202 11.29 13.52 23.07
N GLY A 203 11.03 13.75 24.36
CA GLY A 203 9.98 13.13 25.19
C GLY A 203 8.52 13.39 24.79
N ILE A 204 8.18 13.20 23.52
CA ILE A 204 6.83 13.33 22.98
C ILE A 204 6.41 11.94 22.51
N SER A 205 5.90 11.14 23.46
CA SER A 205 5.11 9.96 23.14
C SER A 205 3.63 10.35 23.26
N LYS A 206 2.86 10.16 22.20
CA LYS A 206 1.40 10.35 22.21
C LYS A 206 0.70 9.03 22.00
N VAL A 207 -0.47 8.85 22.61
CA VAL A 207 -1.26 7.63 22.46
C VAL A 207 -2.68 7.98 22.05
N ILE A 208 -3.20 7.24 21.08
CA ILE A 208 -4.59 7.33 20.62
C ILE A 208 -5.23 5.96 20.80
N ARG A 209 -6.51 5.93 21.19
CA ARG A 209 -7.31 4.71 21.29
C ARG A 209 -8.42 4.76 20.27
N VAL A 210 -8.53 3.73 19.46
CA VAL A 210 -9.59 3.57 18.45
C VAL A 210 -10.09 2.14 18.57
N ASP A 211 -11.35 1.98 18.96
CA ASP A 211 -11.95 0.68 19.27
C ASP A 211 -11.11 -0.15 20.25
N GLN A 212 -10.73 -1.37 19.85
CA GLN A 212 -9.89 -2.27 20.63
C GLN A 212 -8.38 -2.02 20.44
N LYS A 213 -8.01 -1.03 19.62
CA LYS A 213 -6.63 -0.75 19.23
C LYS A 213 -6.05 0.44 19.99
N ARG A 214 -4.75 0.35 20.31
CA ARG A 214 -3.96 1.45 20.86
C ARG A 214 -2.84 1.79 19.89
N PHE A 215 -2.75 3.06 19.53
CA PHE A 215 -1.69 3.58 18.66
C PHE A 215 -0.74 4.44 19.47
N PHE A 216 0.54 4.08 19.49
CA PHE A 216 1.62 4.81 20.15
C PHE A 216 2.45 5.55 19.11
N PHE A 217 2.73 6.83 19.37
CA PHE A 217 3.45 7.73 18.48
C PHE A 217 4.71 8.21 19.21
N ASP A 218 5.83 7.57 18.95
CA ASP A 218 7.09 7.81 19.66
C ASP A 218 8.09 8.53 18.74
N LEU A 219 8.52 9.74 19.11
CA LEU A 219 9.66 10.37 18.45
C LEU A 219 10.96 9.74 18.96
N GLY A 220 11.80 9.31 18.02
CA GLY A 220 13.08 8.68 18.28
C GLY A 220 14.22 9.33 17.50
N ASN A 221 15.44 9.00 17.91
CA ASN A 221 16.67 9.42 17.26
C ASN A 221 17.63 8.24 17.17
N ASN A 222 18.36 8.11 16.06
CA ASN A 222 19.43 7.14 15.91
C ASN A 222 20.52 7.71 14.98
N ASN A 223 21.57 6.95 14.72
CA ASN A 223 22.69 7.39 13.87
C ASN A 223 22.30 7.68 12.41
N ARG A 224 21.07 7.32 12.00
CA ARG A 224 20.50 7.60 10.67
C ARG A 224 19.59 8.83 10.67
N GLY A 225 19.39 9.47 11.82
CA GLY A 225 18.59 10.67 12.01
C GLY A 225 17.35 10.47 12.89
N HIS A 226 16.50 11.49 12.90
CA HIS A 226 15.26 11.48 13.67
C HIS A 226 14.13 10.74 12.95
N TYR A 227 13.30 10.04 13.72
CA TYR A 227 12.16 9.30 13.19
C TYR A 227 10.95 9.34 14.13
N LEU A 228 9.77 9.09 13.58
CA LEU A 228 8.54 8.81 14.33
C LEU A 228 8.24 7.32 14.19
N ARG A 229 8.12 6.61 15.31
CA ARG A 229 7.63 5.23 15.35
C ARG A 229 6.15 5.23 15.69
N ILE A 230 5.34 4.62 14.85
CA ILE A 230 3.90 4.41 15.11
C ILE A 230 3.70 2.93 15.40
N SER A 231 3.29 2.57 16.62
CA SER A 231 2.99 1.19 17.01
C SER A 231 1.49 0.98 17.15
N GLU A 232 0.92 0.01 16.46
CA GLU A 232 -0.42 -0.52 16.72
C GLU A 232 -0.32 -1.67 17.74
N VAL A 233 -1.15 -1.64 18.77
CA VAL A 233 -1.28 -2.70 19.78
C VAL A 233 -2.74 -3.14 19.88
N THR A 234 -2.98 -4.42 19.61
CA THR A 234 -4.31 -5.06 19.70
C THR A 234 -4.17 -6.34 20.51
N GLY A 235 -4.67 -6.36 21.74
CA GLY A 235 -4.47 -7.51 22.65
C GLY A 235 -2.98 -7.79 22.90
N PRO A 236 -2.48 -9.02 22.66
CA PRO A 236 -1.06 -9.36 22.76
C PRO A 236 -0.25 -8.92 21.54
N ASP A 237 -0.90 -8.63 20.41
CA ASP A 237 -0.23 -8.36 19.15
C ASP A 237 0.24 -6.92 19.07
N ARG A 238 1.47 -6.75 18.56
CA ARG A 238 2.09 -5.44 18.33
C ARG A 238 2.76 -5.40 16.96
N SER A 239 2.36 -4.42 16.17
CA SER A 239 3.02 -4.08 14.89
C SER A 239 3.46 -2.63 14.92
N SER A 240 4.50 -2.27 14.16
CA SER A 240 4.98 -0.88 14.12
C SER A 240 5.57 -0.51 12.78
N ILE A 241 5.41 0.76 12.41
CA ILE A 241 6.10 1.40 11.29
C ILE A 241 7.03 2.50 11.81
N ILE A 242 8.07 2.80 11.03
CA ILE A 242 9.02 3.89 11.31
C ILE A 242 8.98 4.87 10.14
N LEU A 243 8.74 6.14 10.45
CA LEU A 243 8.69 7.24 9.51
C LEU A 243 9.87 8.18 9.75
N PRO A 244 10.79 8.34 8.79
CA PRO A 244 11.82 9.37 8.88
C PRO A 244 11.20 10.77 9.03
N LEU A 245 11.76 11.63 9.89
CA LEU A 245 11.20 12.97 10.12
C LEU A 245 11.16 13.83 8.86
N SER A 246 12.09 13.59 7.92
CA SER A 246 12.13 14.26 6.62
C SER A 246 10.86 14.06 5.78
N GLY A 247 10.14 12.94 5.96
CA GLY A 247 8.90 12.63 5.22
C GLY A 247 7.61 13.05 5.94
N MET A 248 7.70 13.65 7.14
CA MET A 248 6.53 13.88 7.99
C MET A 248 5.50 14.84 7.39
N LYS A 249 5.94 15.89 6.69
CA LYS A 249 5.04 16.86 6.06
C LYS A 249 4.17 16.20 4.98
N GLN A 250 4.78 15.40 4.11
CA GLN A 250 4.08 14.68 3.05
C GLN A 250 3.10 13.64 3.62
N PHE A 251 3.52 12.92 4.67
CA PHE A 251 2.65 11.97 5.37
C PHE A 251 1.42 12.68 5.97
N TYR A 252 1.62 13.83 6.62
CA TYR A 252 0.54 14.64 7.17
C TYR A 252 -0.43 15.14 6.08
N GLU A 253 0.08 15.68 4.97
CA GLU A 253 -0.72 16.15 3.84
C GLU A 253 -1.59 15.01 3.27
N MET A 254 -1.01 13.81 3.12
CA MET A 254 -1.73 12.64 2.62
C MET A 254 -2.86 12.21 3.57
N VAL A 255 -2.57 12.09 4.87
CA VAL A 255 -3.60 11.77 5.87
C VAL A 255 -4.68 12.85 5.92
N GLY A 256 -4.29 14.12 5.84
CA GLY A 256 -5.20 15.27 5.79
C GLY A 256 -6.18 15.19 4.62
N HIS A 257 -5.70 14.82 3.44
CA HIS A 257 -6.56 14.63 2.26
C HIS A 257 -7.64 13.54 2.49
N PHE A 258 -7.30 12.43 3.15
CA PHE A 258 -8.29 11.42 3.51
C PHE A 258 -9.27 11.91 4.58
N VAL A 259 -8.82 12.73 5.54
CA VAL A 259 -9.71 13.36 6.52
C VAL A 259 -10.71 14.28 5.81
N GLU A 260 -10.25 15.10 4.88
CA GLU A 260 -11.11 16.00 4.08
C GLU A 260 -12.17 15.23 3.29
N ILE A 261 -11.78 14.16 2.57
CA ILE A 261 -12.72 13.31 1.84
C ILE A 261 -13.71 12.61 2.78
N SER A 262 -13.29 12.29 4.01
CA SER A 262 -14.11 11.56 4.96
C SER A 262 -15.10 12.44 5.72
N LYS A 263 -14.93 13.78 5.73
CA LYS A 263 -15.84 14.70 6.43
C LYS A 263 -17.28 14.55 5.96
N ASP A 264 -17.48 14.43 4.65
CA ASP A 264 -18.82 14.31 4.05
C ASP A 264 -19.50 12.96 4.37
N ARG A 265 -18.72 11.91 4.68
CA ARG A 265 -19.25 10.59 5.07
C ARG A 265 -19.54 10.48 6.56
N ILE A 266 -18.82 11.23 7.41
CA ILE A 266 -18.98 11.17 8.86
C ILE A 266 -20.14 12.06 9.33
N GLU A 267 -20.40 13.19 8.66
CA GLU A 267 -21.51 14.09 9.02
C GLU A 267 -22.91 13.56 8.63
N GLY A 268 -22.99 12.52 7.78
CA GLY A 268 -24.26 11.91 7.34
C GLY A 268 -24.89 10.87 8.28
N THR A 269 -24.26 10.54 9.41
CA THR A 269 -24.79 9.53 10.37
C THR A 269 -25.44 10.11 11.62
N THR A 270 -25.55 11.43 11.74
CA THR A 270 -26.46 12.06 12.71
C THR A 270 -27.76 12.46 12.02
N GLY A 271 -28.67 11.50 11.92
CA GLY A 271 -30.07 11.74 11.55
C GLY A 271 -30.80 12.60 12.59
N PRO A 272 -31.91 13.25 12.20
CA PRO A 272 -32.45 14.44 12.82
C PRO A 272 -33.31 14.12 14.04
N ASN A 273 -32.98 14.67 15.21
CA ASN A 273 -33.99 14.86 16.25
C ASN A 273 -34.69 16.19 16.00
N ALA A 274 -35.73 16.13 15.16
CA ALA A 274 -36.75 17.14 15.08
C ALA A 274 -37.45 17.26 16.45
N ALA A 275 -37.46 18.47 16.97
CA ALA A 275 -38.33 18.87 18.05
C ALA A 275 -39.80 18.68 17.65
N SER A 276 -40.61 18.11 18.53
CA SER A 276 -41.95 18.65 18.79
C SER A 276 -42.38 18.33 20.21
N SER A 277 -42.74 19.40 20.89
CA SER A 277 -43.42 19.53 22.16
C SER A 277 -44.76 18.79 22.20
N ASP A 278 -45.16 18.28 23.36
CA ASP A 278 -46.36 18.84 24.00
C ASP A 278 -46.41 18.64 25.53
N SER A 279 -47.00 19.66 26.13
CA SER A 279 -47.34 19.92 27.52
C SER A 279 -48.42 18.98 28.09
N THR A 280 -48.51 18.84 29.42
CA THR A 280 -49.62 19.34 30.29
C THR A 280 -49.85 18.45 31.55
N LEU A 281 -49.87 19.12 32.73
CA LEU A 281 -50.61 18.83 33.99
C LEU A 281 -50.42 17.49 34.75
N ALA A 282 -49.85 17.57 35.97
CA ALA A 282 -50.58 17.53 37.26
C ALA A 282 -49.60 17.73 38.43
#